data_AF-R4YLB5-F1
#
_entry.id   AF-R4YLB5-F1
#
_cell.length_a   1.000
_cell.length_b   1.000
_cell.length_c   1.000
_cell.angle_alpha   90.00
_cell.angle_beta   90.00
_cell.angle_gamma   90.00
#
_symmetry.space_group_name_H-M   'P 1'
#
loop_
_entity.id
_entity.type
_entity.pdbx_description
1 polymer ?
#
loop_
_entity_poly.entity_id
_entity_poly.type
_entity_poly.pdbx_seq_one_letter_code
_entity_poly.pdbx_strand_id
1 'polypeptide(L)'
;MKITRGILTPYQFLWSLFMILFFFMALFPNRVMAECRDYDAIDAANKKAASYFKDGEVFHPAVVQKIHHPSRKKEVASYIKTGDKRYSIFILVDQDCGVQFRKRTRQLD
;
A
#
# COMPACT_ATOMS: atom_id res chain seq x y z
N MET A 1 -45.66 -40.02 -24.73
CA MET A 1 -44.81 -39.09 -23.98
C MET A 1 -43.87 -38.39 -24.98
N LYS A 2 -44.29 -37.24 -25.53
CA LYS A 2 -43.48 -36.47 -26.50
C LYS A 2 -42.62 -35.48 -25.72
N ILE A 3 -41.30 -35.69 -25.72
CA ILE A 3 -40.34 -34.73 -25.20
C ILE A 3 -40.20 -33.63 -26.24
N THR A 4 -40.94 -32.54 -26.06
CA THR A 4 -40.76 -31.31 -26.84
C THR A 4 -39.43 -30.68 -26.43
N ARG A 5 -38.40 -30.84 -27.27
CA ARG A 5 -37.17 -30.04 -27.18
C ARG A 5 -37.55 -28.59 -27.50
N GLY A 6 -37.72 -27.77 -26.47
CA GLY A 6 -37.93 -26.32 -26.62
C GLY A 6 -36.70 -25.71 -27.28
N ILE A 7 -36.83 -25.34 -28.55
CA ILE A 7 -35.82 -24.57 -29.28
C ILE A 7 -35.85 -23.18 -28.64
N LEU A 8 -34.81 -22.88 -27.85
CA LEU A 8 -34.64 -21.55 -27.26
C LEU A 8 -34.65 -20.52 -28.40
N THR A 9 -35.49 -19.51 -28.29
CA THR A 9 -35.53 -18.43 -29.29
C THR A 9 -34.17 -17.71 -29.34
N PRO A 10 -33.72 -17.21 -30.49
CA PRO A 10 -32.41 -16.54 -30.62
C PRO A 10 -32.24 -15.37 -29.64
N TYR A 11 -33.35 -14.75 -29.24
CA TYR A 11 -33.38 -13.70 -28.23
C TYR A 11 -33.04 -14.19 -26.82
N GLN A 12 -33.53 -15.36 -26.43
CA GLN A 12 -33.19 -15.99 -25.14
C GLN A 12 -31.71 -16.37 -25.09
N PHE A 13 -31.16 -16.85 -26.20
CA PHE A 13 -29.73 -17.19 -26.29
C PHE A 13 -28.85 -15.94 -26.14
N LEU A 14 -29.24 -14.83 -26.78
CA LEU A 14 -28.55 -13.54 -26.65
C LEU A 14 -28.58 -13.01 -25.21
N TRP A 15 -29.72 -13.13 -24.54
CA TRP A 15 -29.91 -12.65 -23.17
C TRP A 15 -29.11 -13.48 -22.16
N SER A 16 -29.07 -14.80 -22.33
CA SER A 16 -28.22 -15.69 -21.52
C SER A 16 -26.74 -15.34 -21.70
N LEU A 17 -26.30 -15.08 -22.93
CA LEU A 17 -24.91 -14.74 -23.24
C LEU A 17 -24.52 -13.37 -22.65
N PHE A 18 -25.43 -12.39 -22.71
CA PHE A 18 -25.26 -11.09 -22.05
C PHE A 18 -25.14 -11.20 -20.53
N MET A 19 -26.02 -11.99 -19.90
CA MET A 19 -25.98 -12.22 -18.44
C MET A 19 -24.70 -12.92 -17.99
N ILE A 20 -24.22 -13.90 -18.76
CA ILE A 20 -22.95 -14.58 -18.48
C ILE A 20 -21.78 -13.58 -18.58
N LEU A 21 -21.75 -12.76 -19.63
CA LEU A 21 -20.70 -11.75 -19.80
C LEU A 21 -20.67 -10.75 -18.64
N PHE A 22 -21.84 -10.27 -18.21
CA PHE A 22 -21.97 -9.33 -17.10
C PHE A 22 -21.53 -9.96 -15.76
N PHE A 23 -21.88 -11.23 -15.54
CA PHE A 23 -21.43 -11.99 -14.38
C PHE A 23 -19.91 -12.14 -14.35
N PHE A 24 -19.27 -12.47 -15.48
CA PHE A 24 -17.82 -12.56 -15.57
C PHE A 24 -17.12 -11.21 -15.33
N MET A 25 -17.70 -10.10 -15.81
CA MET A 25 -17.15 -8.75 -15.57
C MET A 25 -17.18 -8.36 -14.09
N ALA A 26 -18.22 -8.76 -13.34
CA ALA A 26 -18.35 -8.48 -11.92
C ALA A 26 -17.38 -9.29 -11.03
N LEU A 27 -16.81 -10.39 -11.55
CA LEU A 27 -15.84 -11.22 -10.84
C LEU A 27 -14.41 -10.66 -10.86
N PHE A 28 -14.14 -9.59 -11.61
CA PHE A 28 -12.85 -8.91 -11.56
C PHE A 28 -12.90 -7.85 -10.44
N PRO A 29 -12.32 -8.11 -9.26
CA PRO A 29 -12.25 -7.08 -8.25
C PRO A 29 -11.44 -5.90 -8.81
N ASN A 30 -12.00 -4.70 -8.72
CA ASN A 30 -11.19 -3.49 -8.85
C ASN A 30 -10.14 -3.57 -7.74
N ARG A 31 -8.86 -3.64 -8.12
CA ARG A 31 -7.75 -3.53 -7.17
C ARG A 31 -7.77 -2.09 -6.63
N VAL A 32 -8.60 -1.85 -5.62
CA VAL A 32 -8.45 -0.69 -4.75
C VAL A 32 -7.15 -0.95 -4.00
N MET A 33 -6.03 -0.47 -4.55
CA MET A 33 -4.78 -0.44 -3.81
C MET A 33 -5.04 0.47 -2.61
N ALA A 34 -5.09 -0.12 -1.42
CA ALA A 34 -5.22 0.64 -0.19
C ALA A 34 -3.99 1.52 -0.09
N GLU A 35 -4.12 2.81 -0.41
CA GLU A 35 -3.03 3.78 -0.28
C GLU A 35 -2.56 3.77 1.19
N CYS A 36 -1.32 3.33 1.43
CA CYS A 36 -0.71 3.34 2.76
C CYS A 36 -0.91 4.70 3.42
N ARG A 37 -1.75 4.76 4.46
CA ARG A 37 -2.11 6.03 5.11
C ARG A 37 -0.90 6.62 5.82
N ASP A 38 -0.91 7.92 6.09
CA ASP A 38 0.24 8.59 6.70
C ASP A 38 0.61 7.97 8.05
N TYR A 39 -0.39 7.57 8.85
CA TYR A 39 -0.17 6.85 10.11
C TYR A 39 0.53 5.50 9.90
N ASP A 40 0.06 4.70 8.93
CA ASP A 40 0.62 3.38 8.63
C ASP A 40 2.05 3.51 8.05
N ALA A 41 2.27 4.52 7.21
CA ALA A 41 3.59 4.84 6.66
C ALA A 41 4.58 5.28 7.74
N ILE A 42 4.13 6.10 8.68
CA ILE A 42 4.92 6.54 9.84
C ILE A 42 5.28 5.35 10.73
N ASP A 43 4.34 4.47 11.03
CA ASP A 43 4.58 3.27 11.85
C ASP A 43 5.59 2.32 11.17
N ALA A 44 5.38 2.02 9.88
CA ALA A 44 6.28 1.19 9.10
C ALA A 44 7.70 1.79 9.02
N ALA A 45 7.81 3.09 8.77
CA ALA A 45 9.08 3.80 8.77
C ALA A 45 9.76 3.76 10.15
N ASN A 46 9.04 4.04 11.23
CA ASN A 46 9.60 4.02 12.58
C ASN A 46 10.11 2.64 13.00
N LYS A 47 9.32 1.59 12.75
CA LYS A 47 9.74 0.20 13.00
C LYS A 47 11.03 -0.13 12.25
N LYS A 48 11.10 0.25 10.97
CA LYS A 48 12.29 0.00 10.16
C LYS A 48 13.49 0.86 10.61
N ALA A 49 13.26 2.13 10.96
CA ALA A 49 14.31 3.03 11.43
C ALA A 49 14.93 2.57 12.76
N ALA A 50 14.10 2.15 13.71
CA ALA A 50 14.55 1.57 14.98
C ALA A 50 15.36 0.29 14.76
N SER A 51 14.96 -0.57 13.81
CA SER A 51 15.64 -1.84 13.50
C SER A 51 17.09 -1.69 13.01
N TYR A 52 17.54 -0.49 12.64
CA TYR A 52 18.93 -0.24 12.25
C TYR A 52 19.89 -0.12 13.44
N PHE A 53 19.38 -0.09 14.67
CA PHE A 53 20.17 0.00 15.89
C PHE A 53 19.77 -1.12 16.85
N LYS A 54 20.70 -1.52 17.73
CA LYS A 54 20.41 -2.53 18.76
C LYS A 54 19.37 -2.02 19.76
N ASP A 55 19.58 -0.79 20.25
CA ASP A 55 18.72 -0.12 21.24
C ASP A 55 18.20 1.21 20.65
N GLY A 56 17.60 1.13 19.46
CA GLY A 56 17.05 2.30 18.75
C GLY A 56 15.64 2.63 19.20
N GLU A 57 15.43 3.83 19.73
CA GLU A 57 14.11 4.30 20.18
C GLU A 57 13.68 5.55 19.44
N VAL A 58 12.38 5.63 19.11
CA VAL A 58 11.79 6.87 18.59
C VAL A 58 11.72 7.89 19.72
N PHE A 59 12.35 9.06 19.56
CA PHE A 59 12.33 10.12 20.58
C PHE A 59 11.49 11.34 20.19
N HIS A 60 11.12 11.45 18.91
CA HIS A 60 10.30 12.52 18.38
C HIS A 60 9.33 11.96 17.33
N PRO A 61 8.09 12.46 17.23
CA PRO A 61 7.14 12.01 16.23
C PRO A 61 7.71 12.12 14.82
N ALA A 62 7.60 11.04 14.05
CA ALA A 62 8.01 11.04 12.66
C ALA A 62 7.01 11.82 11.80
N VAL A 63 7.50 12.34 10.67
CA VAL A 63 6.71 13.20 9.78
C VAL A 63 6.88 12.76 8.33
N VAL A 64 5.79 12.78 7.55
CA VAL A 64 5.86 12.68 6.09
C VAL A 64 6.38 14.00 5.55
N GLN A 65 7.60 14.01 5.00
CA GLN A 65 8.21 15.23 4.47
C GLN A 65 7.84 15.49 3.01
N LYS A 66 7.70 14.42 2.22
CA LYS A 66 7.47 14.55 0.77
C LYS A 66 6.66 13.37 0.24
N ILE A 67 5.80 13.64 -0.73
CA ILE A 67 5.18 12.63 -1.58
C ILE A 67 5.80 12.76 -2.98
N HIS A 68 6.42 11.69 -3.46
CA HIS A 68 7.10 11.67 -4.75
C HIS A 68 6.10 11.40 -5.88
N HIS A 69 6.11 12.20 -6.94
CA HIS A 69 5.32 11.96 -8.15
C HIS A 69 6.20 11.35 -9.26
N PRO A 70 5.65 10.45 -10.12
CA PRO A 70 4.28 9.92 -10.12
C PRO A 70 4.08 8.71 -9.18
N SER A 71 5.15 8.19 -8.57
CA SER A 71 5.13 6.93 -7.82
C SER A 71 4.34 6.92 -6.51
N ARG A 72 3.91 8.11 -6.04
CA ARG A 72 3.18 8.32 -4.77
C ARG A 72 3.91 7.82 -3.52
N LYS A 73 5.21 7.51 -3.61
CA LYS A 73 6.01 7.08 -2.47
C LYS A 73 6.15 8.23 -1.47
N LYS A 74 5.96 7.94 -0.19
CA LYS A 74 6.08 8.89 0.91
C LYS A 74 7.50 8.84 1.46
N GLU A 75 8.16 9.98 1.56
CA GLU A 75 9.42 10.11 2.31
C GLU A 75 9.09 10.50 3.74
N VAL A 76 9.31 9.57 4.66
CA VAL A 76 9.07 9.74 6.10
C VAL A 76 10.40 10.00 6.79
N ALA A 77 10.45 11.04 7.61
CA ALA A 77 11.57 11.31 8.50
C ALA A 77 11.26 10.77 9.90
N SER A 78 11.99 9.73 10.31
CA SER A 78 11.94 9.10 11.63
C SER A 78 13.10 9.56 12.49
N TYR A 79 12.84 9.84 13.77
CA TYR A 79 13.82 10.40 14.69
C TYR A 79 14.20 9.38 15.77
N ILE A 80 15.40 8.80 15.63
CA ILE A 80 15.86 7.68 16.46
C ILE A 80 16.99 8.14 17.39
N LYS A 81 16.90 7.80 18.67
CA LYS A 81 17.98 7.92 19.65
C LYS A 81 18.56 6.53 19.92
N THR A 82 19.86 6.46 20.16
CA THR A 82 20.55 5.25 20.65
C THR A 82 21.73 5.68 21.50
N GLY A 83 21.72 5.31 22.79
CA GLY A 83 22.56 5.95 23.80
C GLY A 83 22.41 7.48 23.78
N ASP A 84 23.54 8.19 23.72
CA ASP A 84 23.57 9.66 23.66
C ASP A 84 23.46 10.24 22.23
N LYS A 85 23.33 9.38 21.21
CA LYS A 85 23.32 9.80 19.80
C LYS A 85 21.89 9.92 19.28
N ARG A 86 21.64 10.96 18.45
CA ARG A 86 20.36 11.19 17.77
C ARG A 86 20.54 11.18 16.27
N TYR A 87 19.59 10.58 15.57
CA TYR A 87 19.60 10.40 14.13
C TYR A 87 18.26 10.78 13.51
N SER A 88 18.32 11.48 12.38
CA SER A 88 17.22 11.57 11.43
C SER A 88 17.39 10.47 10.39
N ILE A 89 16.45 9.54 10.29
CA ILE A 89 16.43 8.50 9.26
C ILE A 89 15.28 8.79 8.31
N PHE A 90 15.58 8.79 7.02
CA PHE A 90 14.58 9.04 6.00
C PHE A 90 14.33 7.75 5.24
N ILE A 91 13.05 7.36 5.18
CA ILE A 91 12.58 6.11 4.61
C ILE A 91 11.55 6.44 3.54
N LEU A 92 11.69 5.78 2.39
CA LEU A 92 10.67 5.79 1.36
C LEU A 92 9.67 4.67 1.67
N VAL A 93 8.39 5.03 1.73
CA VAL A 93 7.27 4.12 1.93
C VAL A 93 6.44 4.11 0.65
N ASP A 94 6.20 2.93 0.09
CA ASP A 94 5.33 2.77 -1.08
C ASP A 94 3.84 2.68 -0.71
N GLN A 95 2.99 2.48 -1.73
CA GLN A 95 1.53 2.43 -1.53
C GLN A 95 1.08 1.19 -0.76
N ASP A 96 1.89 0.14 -0.67
CA ASP A 96 1.63 -1.10 0.07
C ASP A 96 2.32 -1.12 1.45
N CYS A 97 2.75 0.04 1.94
CA CYS A 97 3.55 0.22 3.16
C CYS A 97 4.92 -0.51 3.14
N GLY A 98 5.43 -0.84 1.96
CA GLY A 98 6.78 -1.33 1.76
C GLY A 98 7.81 -0.24 2.03
N VAL A 99 8.87 -0.57 2.78
CA VAL A 99 9.86 0.39 3.30
C VAL A 99 11.22 0.24 2.63
N GLN A 100 11.83 1.37 2.24
CA GLN A 100 13.17 1.43 1.66
C GLN A 100 14.01 2.51 2.34
N PHE A 101 15.22 2.16 2.77
CA PHE A 101 16.17 3.12 3.34
C PHE A 101 16.58 4.15 2.29
N ARG A 102 16.54 5.44 2.62
CA ARG A 102 16.99 6.51 1.73
C ARG A 102 18.26 7.20 2.20
N LYS A 103 18.28 7.67 3.45
CA LYS A 103 19.40 8.40 4.05
C LYS A 103 19.32 8.40 5.58
N ARG A 104 20.47 8.61 6.22
CA ARG A 104 20.61 8.80 7.67
C ARG A 104 21.51 10.00 7.93
N THR A 105 21.12 10.87 8.83
CA THR A 105 21.89 12.04 9.25
C THR A 105 22.00 12.02 10.77
N ARG A 106 23.22 12.17 11.30
CA ARG A 106 23.42 12.41 12.73
C ARG A 106 23.01 13.84 13.04
N GLN A 107 22.23 14.04 14.09
CA GLN A 107 21.81 15.37 14.50
C GLN A 107 22.88 15.98 15.42
N LEU A 108 23.09 17.29 15.30
CA LEU A 108 24.00 18.08 16.15
C LEU A 108 25.49 17.67 16.06
N ASP A 109 25.90 17.23 14.87
CA ASP A 109 27.29 16.93 14.50
C ASP A 109 27.66 17.82 13.30
#